data_AF-A0AAN0JZF9-F1
#
_entry.id   AF-A0AAN0JZF9-F1
#
_cell.length_a   1.000
_cell.length_b   1.000
_cell.length_c   1.000
_cell.angle_alpha   90.00
_cell.angle_beta   90.00
_cell.angle_gamma   90.00
#
_symmetry.space_group_name_H-M   'P 1'
#
loop_
_entity.id
_entity.type
_entity.pdbx_description
1 polymer ?
#
loop_
_entity_poly.entity_id
_entity_poly.type
_entity_poly.pdbx_seq_one_letter_code
_entity_poly.pdbx_strand_id
1 'polypeptide(L)'
;MAVSTSVSTRATRRVLHLDISHMKLVRDVLKESHFIDVDWFDLGVELNLPYFDLANIRARFTDPSQCLLECLSLWLTSFDRTMYDRTWESLASALERMNQKPAATLIRNTYDDPASQILQHYSDRISQVSLTDSCIQLLYIEELITEDTQRKIERRGGSLSDTLRELMIAVSDDHSKLRSLGNILMELEETKPLAQDIIKDCDEMIHRPVTTAVVRPVTSGTVNHLRTANTTVSASAGKFFFNAAHQSMFDDIRGSFIIVIDELVPLISQSKVFIHEMKSFLQRFYPELSAKLSDADSIEAIINIAVKKCRVNNISIIKAIVKRFKITEAKPLISEYEKEVKTVCGSLRDFLSQNQPEHFLIFETIQFTLGWEADEHSVDDIRNLLEEAFKELNKRIIVQSIYQGTQEKNNKKAEDQVLLLQEKIESIQKQLDGEKELHEKEKQVNEQVTKKYEEELFQQKRELIKNEEKIAALTQQHEEVTRHLKHKSEQYEELRSDNELAHKQLEQLQKELKEERQSFSSLMQQKEVELNQFKDYKEASVQCEYTNTQS
;
A
#
# COMPACT_ATOMS: atom_id res chain seq x y z
N MET A 1 -13.17 15.62 44.65
CA MET A 1 -13.68 16.62 43.68
C MET A 1 -12.49 17.46 43.24
N ALA A 2 -12.06 17.57 42.00
CA ALA A 2 -12.55 17.06 40.73
C ALA A 2 -11.33 16.56 39.91
N VAL A 3 -11.51 15.45 39.21
CA VAL A 3 -10.55 14.91 38.24
C VAL A 3 -10.74 15.72 36.96
N SER A 4 -9.74 16.53 36.61
CA SER A 4 -9.71 17.21 35.31
C SER A 4 -9.09 16.28 34.27
N THR A 5 -9.96 15.67 33.46
CA THR A 5 -9.64 14.92 32.25
C THR A 5 -9.02 15.85 31.21
N SER A 6 -7.71 15.75 31.00
CA SER A 6 -7.05 16.33 29.82
C SER A 6 -7.33 15.43 28.61
N VAL A 7 -8.27 15.85 27.77
CA VAL A 7 -8.47 15.27 26.43
C VAL A 7 -7.23 15.59 25.60
N SER A 8 -6.42 14.58 25.33
CA SER A 8 -5.30 14.64 24.40
C SER A 8 -5.86 14.66 22.98
N THR A 9 -5.95 15.85 22.37
CA THR A 9 -6.27 15.98 20.95
C THR A 9 -5.01 15.66 20.15
N ARG A 10 -4.83 14.37 19.86
CA ARG A 10 -3.82 13.86 18.94
C ARG A 10 -4.11 14.45 17.56
N ALA A 11 -3.30 15.40 17.09
CA ALA A 11 -3.42 15.97 15.74
C ALA A 11 -3.02 14.91 14.71
N THR A 12 -4.03 14.20 14.21
CA THR A 12 -3.94 13.23 13.11
C THR A 12 -3.45 13.91 11.84
N ARG A 13 -2.56 13.24 11.09
CA ARG A 13 -2.29 13.55 9.68
C ARG A 13 -3.67 13.65 9.00
N ARG A 14 -4.01 14.76 8.33
CA ARG A 14 -5.24 14.79 7.52
C ARG A 14 -5.04 13.74 6.43
N VAL A 15 -5.68 12.58 6.57
CA VAL A 15 -5.70 11.57 5.52
C VAL A 15 -6.71 12.07 4.51
N LEU A 16 -6.24 12.46 3.32
CA LEU A 16 -7.13 12.83 2.23
C LEU A 16 -7.67 11.55 1.59
N HIS A 17 -9.00 11.48 1.54
CA HIS A 17 -9.70 10.35 0.95
C HIS A 17 -10.08 10.66 -0.49
N LEU A 18 -9.88 9.66 -1.34
CA LEU A 18 -10.38 9.63 -2.69
C LEU A 18 -11.88 9.34 -2.68
N ASP A 19 -12.57 9.97 -3.61
CA ASP A 19 -13.99 9.76 -3.87
C ASP A 19 -14.25 9.74 -5.38
N ILE A 20 -15.53 9.70 -5.76
CA ILE A 20 -15.92 9.57 -7.17
C ILE A 20 -15.47 10.73 -8.05
N SER A 21 -15.19 11.93 -7.51
CA SER A 21 -14.68 13.05 -8.33
C SER A 21 -13.26 12.77 -8.85
N HIS A 22 -12.51 11.95 -8.12
CA HIS A 22 -11.14 11.56 -8.44
C HIS A 22 -11.04 10.40 -9.45
N MET A 23 -12.17 9.88 -9.93
CA MET A 23 -12.24 8.74 -10.86
C MET A 23 -11.33 8.90 -12.08
N LYS A 24 -11.39 10.07 -12.73
CA LYS A 24 -10.59 10.35 -13.94
C LYS A 24 -9.10 10.27 -13.63
N LEU A 25 -8.68 10.89 -12.53
CA LEU A 25 -7.29 10.91 -12.07
C LEU A 25 -6.80 9.50 -11.75
N VAL A 26 -7.52 8.74 -10.93
CA VAL A 26 -7.15 7.35 -10.56
C VAL A 26 -6.97 6.47 -11.80
N ARG A 27 -7.90 6.55 -12.75
CA ARG A 27 -7.82 5.79 -14.00
C ARG A 27 -6.59 6.17 -14.83
N ASP A 28 -6.31 7.46 -14.96
CA ASP A 28 -5.19 7.94 -15.77
C ASP A 28 -3.84 7.54 -15.13
N VAL A 29 -3.75 7.52 -13.79
CA VAL A 29 -2.59 7.00 -13.03
C VAL A 29 -2.37 5.51 -13.28
N LEU A 30 -3.43 4.70 -13.24
CA LEU A 30 -3.30 3.26 -13.50
C LEU A 30 -2.78 2.99 -14.91
N LYS A 31 -3.27 3.71 -15.93
CA LYS A 31 -2.79 3.58 -17.31
C LYS A 31 -1.29 3.86 -17.46
N GLU A 32 -0.78 4.89 -16.79
CA GLU A 32 0.64 5.26 -16.86
C GLU A 32 1.53 4.32 -16.09
N SER A 33 1.00 3.74 -15.02
CA SER A 33 1.66 2.66 -14.31
C SER A 33 1.68 1.35 -15.10
N HIS A 34 1.17 1.35 -16.34
CA HIS A 34 1.03 0.19 -17.23
C HIS A 34 0.20 -0.93 -16.62
N PHE A 35 -0.79 -0.57 -15.79
CA PHE A 35 -1.77 -1.53 -15.29
C PHE A 35 -2.57 -2.14 -16.46
N ILE A 36 -2.79 -3.45 -16.41
CA ILE A 36 -3.51 -4.18 -17.45
C ILE A 36 -4.97 -4.31 -17.01
N ASP A 37 -5.90 -3.72 -17.78
CA ASP A 37 -7.33 -3.67 -17.43
C ASP A 37 -7.96 -5.04 -17.17
N VAL A 38 -7.40 -6.13 -17.70
CA VAL A 38 -7.89 -7.51 -17.44
C VAL A 38 -7.72 -7.95 -15.99
N ASP A 39 -6.77 -7.37 -15.26
CA ASP A 39 -6.46 -7.71 -13.87
C ASP A 39 -7.35 -6.94 -12.87
N TRP A 40 -8.41 -6.25 -13.36
CA TRP A 40 -9.32 -5.47 -12.54
C TRP A 40 -9.98 -6.27 -11.39
N PHE A 41 -10.19 -7.57 -11.60
CA PHE A 41 -10.84 -8.44 -10.61
C PHE A 41 -9.91 -8.66 -9.43
N ASP A 42 -8.65 -8.97 -9.70
CA ASP A 42 -7.61 -9.16 -8.69
C ASP A 42 -7.33 -7.84 -7.96
N LEU A 43 -7.29 -6.72 -8.69
CA LEU A 43 -7.21 -5.39 -8.09
C LEU A 43 -8.39 -5.13 -7.14
N GLY A 44 -9.61 -5.48 -7.54
CA GLY A 44 -10.79 -5.33 -6.70
C GLY A 44 -10.72 -6.15 -5.41
N VAL A 45 -10.23 -7.40 -5.50
CA VAL A 45 -10.01 -8.26 -4.34
C VAL A 45 -8.94 -7.65 -3.42
N GLU A 46 -7.84 -7.17 -3.97
CA GLU A 46 -6.76 -6.55 -3.19
C GLU A 46 -7.14 -5.19 -2.59
N LEU A 47 -8.11 -4.49 -3.17
CA LEU A 47 -8.76 -3.32 -2.58
C LEU A 47 -9.82 -3.69 -1.51
N ASN A 48 -9.93 -4.98 -1.17
CA ASN A 48 -10.87 -5.59 -0.23
C ASN A 48 -12.35 -5.51 -0.66
N LEU A 49 -12.66 -5.24 -1.93
CA LEU A 49 -14.05 -5.14 -2.38
C LEU A 49 -14.79 -6.48 -2.21
N PRO A 50 -16.10 -6.48 -1.86
CA PRO A 50 -16.83 -7.71 -1.67
C PRO A 50 -16.84 -8.55 -2.95
N TYR A 51 -16.48 -9.83 -2.83
CA TYR A 51 -16.43 -10.76 -3.97
C TYR A 51 -17.76 -10.82 -4.73
N PHE A 52 -18.89 -10.73 -4.03
CA PHE A 52 -20.22 -10.72 -4.65
C PHE A 52 -20.42 -9.55 -5.61
N ASP A 53 -19.95 -8.36 -5.25
CA ASP A 53 -20.06 -7.16 -6.08
C ASP A 53 -19.14 -7.24 -7.30
N LEU A 54 -17.91 -7.75 -7.12
CA LEU A 54 -16.98 -8.03 -8.23
C LEU A 54 -17.56 -9.08 -9.19
N ALA A 55 -18.18 -10.15 -8.67
CA ALA A 55 -18.83 -11.17 -9.48
C ALA A 55 -20.01 -10.59 -10.28
N ASN A 56 -20.77 -9.66 -9.70
CA ASN A 56 -21.85 -8.95 -10.39
C ASN A 56 -21.32 -8.07 -11.54
N ILE A 57 -20.20 -7.36 -11.34
CA ILE A 57 -19.56 -6.57 -12.40
C ILE A 57 -19.15 -7.50 -13.56
N ARG A 58 -18.49 -8.61 -13.25
CA ARG A 58 -18.05 -9.61 -14.24
C ARG A 58 -19.21 -10.25 -15.03
N ALA A 59 -20.37 -10.40 -14.40
CA ALA A 59 -21.56 -10.93 -15.07
C ALA A 59 -22.25 -9.91 -15.98
N ARG A 60 -22.11 -8.61 -15.69
CA ARG A 60 -22.79 -7.52 -16.40
C ARG A 60 -22.01 -6.98 -17.59
N PHE A 61 -20.69 -7.00 -17.51
CA PHE A 61 -19.81 -6.39 -18.52
C PHE A 61 -18.79 -7.39 -19.03
N THR A 62 -18.54 -7.37 -20.33
CA THR A 62 -17.55 -8.24 -21.00
C THR A 62 -16.26 -7.51 -21.34
N ASP A 63 -16.29 -6.18 -21.44
CA ASP A 63 -15.12 -5.35 -21.73
C ASP A 63 -14.28 -5.12 -20.46
N PRO A 64 -12.99 -5.51 -20.43
CA PRO A 64 -12.13 -5.30 -19.27
C PRO A 64 -12.02 -3.84 -18.82
N SER A 65 -11.97 -2.90 -19.76
CA SER A 65 -11.87 -1.46 -19.45
C SER A 65 -13.11 -0.96 -18.71
N GLN A 66 -14.30 -1.38 -19.16
CA GLN A 66 -15.55 -1.10 -18.46
C GLN A 66 -15.61 -1.77 -17.09
N CYS A 67 -15.16 -3.03 -16.98
CA CYS A 67 -15.12 -3.72 -15.69
C CYS A 67 -14.19 -3.01 -14.69
N LEU A 68 -13.02 -2.54 -15.13
CA LEU A 68 -12.12 -1.74 -14.30
C LEU A 68 -12.78 -0.44 -13.85
N LEU A 69 -13.46 0.28 -14.74
CA LEU A 69 -14.20 1.50 -14.38
C LEU A 69 -15.27 1.25 -13.32
N GLU A 70 -16.05 0.19 -13.45
CA GLU A 70 -17.09 -0.17 -12.46
C GLU A 70 -16.47 -0.62 -11.13
N CYS A 71 -15.35 -1.35 -11.17
CA CYS A 71 -14.59 -1.74 -9.99
C CYS A 71 -14.07 -0.53 -9.22
N LEU A 72 -13.44 0.42 -9.93
CA LEU A 72 -12.97 1.69 -9.34
C LEU A 72 -14.15 2.54 -8.84
N SER A 73 -15.29 2.51 -9.54
CA SER A 73 -16.50 3.23 -9.12
C SER A 73 -17.01 2.69 -7.81
N LEU A 74 -17.08 1.36 -7.68
CA LEU A 74 -17.45 0.67 -6.44
C LEU A 74 -16.50 1.03 -5.29
N TRP A 75 -15.20 1.01 -5.53
CA TRP A 75 -14.19 1.40 -4.54
C TRP A 75 -14.34 2.86 -4.08
N LEU A 76 -14.48 3.81 -5.02
CA LEU A 76 -14.55 5.24 -4.73
C LEU A 76 -15.89 5.66 -4.10
N THR A 77 -16.99 4.95 -4.41
CA THR A 77 -18.33 5.24 -3.87
C THR A 77 -18.68 4.51 -2.57
N SER A 78 -17.86 3.54 -2.14
CA SER A 78 -18.14 2.80 -0.91
C SER A 78 -18.27 3.73 0.30
N PHE A 79 -19.44 3.69 0.93
CA PHE A 79 -19.81 4.62 2.02
C PHE A 79 -19.20 4.23 3.37
N ASP A 80 -18.69 3.00 3.51
CA ASP A 80 -18.06 2.55 4.74
C ASP A 80 -16.61 3.05 4.85
N ARG A 81 -16.46 4.23 5.45
CA ARG A 81 -15.16 4.86 5.74
C ARG A 81 -14.29 4.04 6.68
N THR A 82 -14.83 3.02 7.36
CA THR A 82 -14.10 2.22 8.35
C THR A 82 -13.56 0.91 7.78
N MET A 83 -14.08 0.47 6.63
CA MET A 83 -13.73 -0.81 6.02
C MET A 83 -12.83 -0.65 4.79
N TYR A 84 -12.89 0.49 4.11
CA TYR A 84 -12.10 0.77 2.91
C TYR A 84 -11.34 2.08 3.04
N ASP A 85 -10.04 1.99 3.28
CA ASP A 85 -9.17 3.14 3.10
C ASP A 85 -9.17 3.49 1.62
N ARG A 86 -9.84 4.58 1.25
CA ARG A 86 -9.83 5.14 -0.12
C ARG A 86 -8.71 6.15 -0.21
N THR A 87 -7.47 5.68 -0.26
CA THR A 87 -6.29 6.54 -0.26
C THR A 87 -5.37 6.10 -1.39
N TRP A 88 -4.43 6.96 -1.77
CA TRP A 88 -3.37 6.56 -2.70
C TRP A 88 -2.52 5.42 -2.12
N GLU A 89 -2.27 5.43 -0.81
CA GLU A 89 -1.54 4.36 -0.13
C GLU A 89 -2.26 3.00 -0.20
N SER A 90 -3.59 2.96 -0.08
CA SER A 90 -4.31 1.68 -0.19
C SER A 90 -4.29 1.12 -1.61
N LEU A 91 -4.38 2.00 -2.62
CA LEU A 91 -4.21 1.63 -4.03
C LEU A 91 -2.79 1.14 -4.31
N ALA A 92 -1.77 1.86 -3.82
CA ALA A 92 -0.38 1.45 -3.95
C ALA A 92 -0.11 0.11 -3.26
N SER A 93 -0.66 -0.08 -2.06
CA SER A 93 -0.55 -1.33 -1.32
C SER A 93 -1.23 -2.50 -2.05
N ALA A 94 -2.39 -2.28 -2.67
CA ALA A 94 -3.06 -3.30 -3.48
C ALA A 94 -2.21 -3.69 -4.70
N LEU A 95 -1.69 -2.71 -5.44
CA LEU A 95 -0.79 -2.95 -6.57
C LEU A 95 0.49 -3.68 -6.16
N GLU A 96 1.04 -3.36 -4.99
CA GLU A 96 2.22 -4.05 -4.46
C GLU A 96 1.93 -5.52 -4.14
N ARG A 97 0.75 -5.84 -3.60
CA ARG A 97 0.30 -7.24 -3.39
C ARG A 97 0.08 -7.98 -4.70
N MET A 98 -0.33 -7.28 -5.76
CA MET A 98 -0.37 -7.79 -7.14
C MET A 98 1.02 -7.87 -7.81
N ASN A 99 2.11 -7.67 -7.08
CA ASN A 99 3.49 -7.65 -7.58
C ASN A 99 3.79 -6.53 -8.61
N GLN A 100 2.95 -5.49 -8.68
CA GLN A 100 3.14 -4.28 -9.50
C GLN A 100 3.95 -3.22 -8.73
N LYS A 101 5.15 -3.60 -8.27
CA LYS A 101 6.00 -2.72 -7.43
C LYS A 101 6.36 -1.37 -8.05
N PRO A 102 6.67 -1.26 -9.35
CA PRO A 102 6.95 0.03 -9.99
C PRO A 102 5.73 0.96 -9.93
N ALA A 103 4.54 0.43 -10.20
CA ALA A 103 3.28 1.16 -10.12
C ALA A 103 3.00 1.67 -8.71
N ALA A 104 3.13 0.80 -7.71
CA ALA A 104 2.96 1.16 -6.31
C ALA A 104 3.95 2.26 -5.86
N THR A 105 5.21 2.15 -6.28
CA THR A 105 6.25 3.14 -5.94
C THR A 105 5.96 4.50 -6.58
N LEU A 106 5.55 4.52 -7.85
CA LEU A 106 5.15 5.74 -8.55
C LEU A 106 3.99 6.43 -7.81
N ILE A 107 2.98 5.65 -7.42
CA ILE A 107 1.81 6.18 -6.71
C ILE A 107 2.19 6.81 -5.38
N ARG A 108 3.02 6.13 -4.58
CA ARG A 108 3.47 6.65 -3.28
C ARG A 108 4.29 7.91 -3.40
N ASN A 109 5.24 7.94 -4.33
CA ASN A 109 6.14 9.07 -4.46
C ASN A 109 5.47 10.30 -5.07
N THR A 110 4.46 10.11 -5.93
CA THR A 110 3.85 11.22 -6.68
C THR A 110 2.53 11.66 -6.07
N TYR A 111 1.64 10.72 -5.73
CA TYR A 111 0.25 11.02 -5.38
C TYR A 111 -0.04 10.88 -3.90
N ASP A 112 0.64 9.98 -3.17
CA ASP A 112 0.61 9.96 -1.70
C ASP A 112 1.55 11.02 -1.07
N ASP A 113 2.28 11.77 -1.89
CA ASP A 113 3.11 12.88 -1.45
C ASP A 113 2.26 13.99 -0.76
N PRO A 114 2.70 14.55 0.38
CA PRO A 114 1.96 15.60 1.08
C PRO A 114 1.64 16.85 0.24
N ALA A 115 2.55 17.30 -0.63
CA ALA A 115 2.32 18.49 -1.46
C ALA A 115 1.29 18.19 -2.55
N SER A 116 1.39 17.03 -3.20
CA SER A 116 0.39 16.55 -4.17
C SER A 116 -0.98 16.36 -3.54
N GLN A 117 -1.03 15.86 -2.31
CA GLN A 117 -2.26 15.71 -1.54
C GLN A 117 -2.94 17.07 -1.28
N ILE A 118 -2.19 18.09 -0.86
CA ILE A 118 -2.72 19.46 -0.72
C ILE A 118 -3.25 19.95 -2.07
N LEU A 119 -2.48 19.78 -3.15
CA LEU A 119 -2.90 20.19 -4.48
C LEU A 119 -4.19 19.48 -4.92
N GLN A 120 -4.32 18.19 -4.65
CA GLN A 120 -5.51 17.39 -4.92
C GLN A 120 -6.74 17.95 -4.22
N HIS A 121 -6.60 18.32 -2.94
CA HIS A 121 -7.69 18.87 -2.13
C HIS A 121 -8.33 20.10 -2.78
N TYR A 122 -7.53 20.89 -3.49
CA TYR A 122 -7.96 22.10 -4.19
C TYR A 122 -8.29 21.90 -5.67
N SER A 123 -8.22 20.67 -6.19
CA SER A 123 -8.34 20.37 -7.62
C SER A 123 -9.63 20.88 -8.29
N ASP A 124 -10.78 20.77 -7.63
CA ASP A 124 -12.05 21.27 -8.16
C ASP A 124 -12.04 22.79 -8.33
N ARG A 125 -11.46 23.51 -7.36
CA ARG A 125 -11.33 24.97 -7.40
C ARG A 125 -10.28 25.40 -8.44
N ILE A 126 -9.16 24.69 -8.51
CA ILE A 126 -8.08 24.94 -9.50
C ILE A 126 -8.58 24.70 -10.93
N SER A 127 -9.40 23.67 -11.14
CA SER A 127 -9.95 23.34 -12.47
C SER A 127 -10.89 24.41 -13.01
N GLN A 128 -11.46 25.25 -12.12
CA GLN A 128 -12.33 26.38 -12.48
C GLN A 128 -11.54 27.66 -12.77
N VAL A 129 -10.23 27.68 -12.50
CA VAL A 129 -9.39 28.86 -12.74
C VAL A 129 -9.11 29.00 -14.24
N SER A 130 -9.27 30.22 -14.74
CA SER A 130 -8.79 30.62 -16.06
C SER A 130 -7.59 31.55 -15.89
N LEU A 131 -6.41 31.07 -16.29
CA LEU A 131 -5.17 31.83 -16.18
C LEU A 131 -5.03 32.86 -17.29
N THR A 132 -4.38 33.99 -16.97
CA THR A 132 -3.90 34.94 -17.98
C THR A 132 -2.61 34.43 -18.63
N ASP A 133 -2.28 34.91 -19.82
CA ASP A 133 -1.03 34.56 -20.51
C ASP A 133 0.21 34.80 -19.63
N SER A 134 0.19 35.86 -18.81
CA SER A 134 1.27 36.14 -17.86
C SER A 134 1.40 35.05 -16.80
N CYS A 135 0.30 34.56 -16.25
CA CYS A 135 0.33 33.46 -15.26
C CYS A 135 0.78 32.15 -15.89
N ILE A 136 0.39 31.87 -17.13
CA ILE A 136 0.84 30.67 -17.86
C ILE A 136 2.36 30.72 -18.08
N GLN A 137 2.90 31.88 -18.47
CA GLN A 137 4.36 32.06 -18.61
C GLN A 137 5.08 31.87 -17.28
N LEU A 138 4.53 32.36 -16.17
CA LEU A 138 5.10 32.15 -14.84
C LEU A 138 5.11 30.66 -14.44
N LEU A 139 4.05 29.90 -14.76
CA LEU A 139 4.04 28.45 -14.52
C LEU A 139 5.18 27.74 -15.27
N TYR A 140 5.48 28.17 -16.50
CA TYR A 140 6.58 27.61 -17.28
C TYR A 140 7.95 28.02 -16.73
N ILE A 141 8.14 29.30 -16.38
CA ILE A 141 9.39 29.84 -15.82
C ILE A 141 9.73 29.19 -14.47
N GLU A 142 8.72 28.97 -13.63
CA GLU A 142 8.86 28.29 -12.32
C GLU A 142 8.95 26.75 -12.46
N GLU A 143 9.05 26.23 -13.68
CA GLU A 143 9.16 24.79 -13.99
C GLU A 143 8.05 23.94 -13.34
N LEU A 144 6.83 24.50 -13.25
CA LEU A 144 5.61 23.81 -12.82
C LEU A 144 4.95 23.04 -13.97
N ILE A 145 5.15 23.49 -15.21
CA ILE A 145 4.62 22.87 -16.43
C ILE A 145 5.69 22.82 -17.52
N THR A 146 5.53 21.90 -18.47
CA THR A 146 6.40 21.81 -19.66
C THR A 146 5.92 22.75 -20.77
N GLU A 147 6.78 22.99 -21.77
CA GLU A 147 6.44 23.80 -22.95
C GLU A 147 5.21 23.24 -23.70
N ASP A 148 5.08 21.91 -23.79
CA ASP A 148 3.93 21.28 -24.43
C ASP A 148 2.64 21.49 -23.62
N THR A 149 2.72 21.46 -22.28
CA THR A 149 1.57 21.72 -21.40
C THR A 149 1.17 23.19 -21.46
N GLN A 150 2.13 24.12 -21.50
CA GLN A 150 1.86 25.54 -21.74
C GLN A 150 1.03 25.75 -23.02
N ARG A 151 1.46 25.20 -24.16
CA ARG A 151 0.73 25.32 -25.43
C ARG A 151 -0.68 24.73 -25.36
N LYS A 152 -0.91 23.68 -24.55
CA LYS A 152 -2.25 23.10 -24.34
C LYS A 152 -3.15 24.04 -23.54
N ILE A 153 -2.62 24.65 -22.47
CA ILE A 153 -3.37 25.61 -21.63
C ILE A 153 -3.75 26.85 -22.47
N GLU A 154 -2.80 27.40 -23.23
CA GLU A 154 -3.03 28.55 -24.11
C GLU A 154 -4.15 28.28 -25.12
N ARG A 155 -4.12 27.12 -25.80
CA ARG A 155 -5.18 26.71 -26.74
C ARG A 155 -6.55 26.56 -26.10
N ARG A 156 -6.61 26.34 -24.79
CA ARG A 156 -7.84 26.15 -24.01
C ARG A 156 -8.24 27.40 -23.23
N GLY A 157 -7.67 28.56 -23.57
CA GLY A 157 -8.03 29.83 -22.95
C GLY A 157 -7.65 29.92 -21.47
N GLY A 158 -6.55 29.29 -21.06
CA GLY A 158 -6.03 29.41 -19.70
C GLY A 158 -6.55 28.38 -18.69
N SER A 159 -7.34 27.39 -19.12
CA SER A 159 -7.91 26.39 -18.20
C SER A 159 -6.88 25.35 -17.72
N LEU A 160 -6.88 25.08 -16.42
CA LEU A 160 -6.03 24.09 -15.74
C LEU A 160 -6.71 22.71 -15.54
N SER A 161 -7.89 22.48 -16.10
CA SER A 161 -8.71 21.29 -15.79
C SER A 161 -8.02 19.95 -16.10
N ASP A 162 -7.13 19.92 -17.09
CA ASP A 162 -6.40 18.73 -17.54
C ASP A 162 -4.92 18.74 -17.14
N THR A 163 -4.48 19.69 -16.30
CA THR A 163 -3.06 19.87 -15.94
C THR A 163 -2.75 19.55 -14.49
N LEU A 164 -3.75 19.11 -13.72
CA LEU A 164 -3.60 18.76 -12.32
C LEU A 164 -2.50 17.70 -12.11
N ARG A 165 -2.42 16.73 -13.02
CA ARG A 165 -1.45 15.64 -12.97
C ARG A 165 -0.02 16.16 -13.11
N GLU A 166 0.25 16.97 -14.13
CA GLU A 166 1.58 17.55 -14.37
C GLU A 166 2.02 18.42 -13.19
N LEU A 167 1.08 19.19 -12.63
CA LEU A 167 1.34 19.97 -11.43
C LEU A 167 1.65 19.08 -10.22
N MET A 168 0.94 17.95 -10.04
CA MET A 168 1.23 16.98 -8.98
C MET A 168 2.65 16.42 -9.08
N ILE A 169 3.11 16.05 -10.28
CA ILE A 169 4.48 15.56 -10.50
C ILE A 169 5.50 16.64 -10.13
N ALA A 170 5.28 17.88 -10.58
CA ALA A 170 6.19 18.97 -10.29
C ALA A 170 6.29 19.26 -8.78
N VAL A 171 5.15 19.29 -8.07
CA VAL A 171 5.14 19.57 -6.63
C VAL A 171 5.60 18.40 -5.78
N SER A 172 5.48 17.14 -6.23
CA SER A 172 6.07 16.00 -5.52
C SER A 172 7.59 15.94 -5.65
N ASP A 173 8.13 16.38 -6.79
CA ASP A 173 9.58 16.45 -7.01
C ASP A 173 10.21 17.61 -6.22
N ASP A 174 9.51 18.74 -6.09
CA ASP A 174 9.93 19.90 -5.31
C ASP A 174 8.74 20.57 -4.60
N HIS A 175 8.64 20.33 -3.29
CA HIS A 175 7.56 20.85 -2.44
C HIS A 175 7.46 22.38 -2.44
N SER A 176 8.55 23.09 -2.71
CA SER A 176 8.55 24.55 -2.78
C SER A 176 7.71 25.08 -3.96
N LYS A 177 7.56 24.28 -5.01
CA LYS A 177 6.75 24.62 -6.19
C LYS A 177 5.26 24.73 -5.87
N LEU A 178 4.77 24.06 -4.83
CA LEU A 178 3.38 24.25 -4.37
C LEU A 178 3.15 25.69 -3.88
N ARG A 179 4.16 26.26 -3.22
CA ARG A 179 4.14 27.68 -2.81
C ARG A 179 4.25 28.60 -4.02
N SER A 180 5.12 28.30 -4.99
CA SER A 180 5.21 29.05 -6.25
C SER A 180 3.87 29.07 -6.98
N LEU A 181 3.18 27.92 -7.07
CA LEU A 181 1.82 27.85 -7.65
C LEU A 181 0.84 28.74 -6.90
N GLY A 182 0.84 28.71 -5.57
CA GLY A 182 0.04 29.60 -4.75
C GLY A 182 0.35 31.09 -5.01
N ASN A 183 1.62 31.46 -5.13
CA ASN A 183 2.02 32.83 -5.44
C ASN A 183 1.59 33.27 -6.84
N ILE A 184 1.65 32.39 -7.85
CA ILE A 184 1.15 32.70 -9.19
C ILE A 184 -0.36 32.92 -9.16
N LEU A 185 -1.10 32.08 -8.43
CA LEU A 185 -2.55 32.24 -8.26
C LEU A 185 -2.91 33.50 -7.44
N MET A 186 -1.98 34.09 -6.68
CA MET A 186 -2.22 35.36 -5.98
C MET A 186 -2.28 36.56 -6.94
N GLU A 187 -1.70 36.46 -8.14
CA GLU A 187 -1.70 37.53 -9.15
C GLU A 187 -3.09 37.76 -9.78
N LEU A 188 -4.00 36.79 -9.66
CA LEU A 188 -5.37 36.91 -10.14
C LEU A 188 -6.31 37.26 -8.99
N GLU A 189 -7.05 38.36 -9.11
CA GLU A 189 -7.95 38.86 -8.07
C GLU A 189 -8.99 37.82 -7.64
N GLU A 190 -9.52 37.07 -8.60
CA GLU A 190 -10.57 36.07 -8.38
C GLU A 190 -10.08 34.82 -7.62
N THR A 191 -8.78 34.52 -7.66
CA THR A 191 -8.21 33.32 -7.03
C THR A 191 -7.45 33.60 -5.74
N LYS A 192 -7.37 34.86 -5.27
CA LYS A 192 -6.68 35.21 -4.01
C LYS A 192 -7.11 34.36 -2.81
N PRO A 193 -8.41 34.09 -2.55
CA PRO A 193 -8.79 33.24 -1.42
C PRO A 193 -8.27 31.81 -1.57
N LEU A 194 -8.32 31.25 -2.78
CA LEU A 194 -7.78 29.92 -3.07
C LEU A 194 -6.26 29.87 -2.89
N ALA A 195 -5.56 30.86 -3.40
CA ALA A 195 -4.12 30.97 -3.31
C ALA A 195 -3.64 31.09 -1.85
N GLN A 196 -4.35 31.89 -1.03
CA GLN A 196 -4.07 32.01 0.41
C GLN A 196 -4.27 30.68 1.14
N ASP A 197 -5.35 29.95 0.84
CA ASP A 197 -5.60 28.63 1.43
C ASP A 197 -4.47 27.64 1.09
N ILE A 198 -4.06 27.58 -0.19
CA ILE A 198 -2.96 26.71 -0.67
C ILE A 198 -1.64 27.06 0.01
N ILE A 199 -1.26 28.35 0.05
CA ILE A 199 -0.01 28.80 0.68
C ILE A 199 -0.01 28.46 2.16
N LYS A 200 -1.14 28.68 2.85
CA LYS A 200 -1.27 28.38 4.26
C LYS A 200 -1.09 26.88 4.55
N ASP A 201 -1.78 26.01 3.82
CA ASP A 201 -1.65 24.56 4.00
C ASP A 201 -0.23 24.08 3.64
N CYS A 202 0.41 24.70 2.63
CA CYS A 202 1.81 24.44 2.28
C CYS A 202 2.77 24.86 3.42
N ASP A 203 2.56 26.02 4.02
CA ASP A 203 3.35 26.48 5.17
C ASP A 203 3.15 25.59 6.40
N GLU A 204 1.92 25.16 6.68
CA GLU A 204 1.62 24.21 7.76
C GLU A 204 2.32 22.85 7.54
N MET A 205 2.42 22.40 6.28
CA MET A 205 3.15 21.19 5.90
C MET A 205 4.66 21.33 6.16
N ILE A 206 5.26 22.43 5.74
CA ILE A 206 6.70 22.70 5.88
C ILE A 206 7.09 22.96 7.34
N HIS A 207 6.21 23.59 8.13
CA HIS A 207 6.50 23.99 9.51
C HIS A 207 6.08 22.98 10.59
N ARG A 208 5.67 21.76 10.24
CA ARG A 208 5.28 20.73 11.22
C ARG A 208 6.46 20.38 12.15
N PRO A 209 6.45 20.75 13.45
CA PRO A 209 7.59 20.51 14.32
C PRO A 209 7.63 19.04 14.73
N VAL A 210 8.78 18.40 14.51
CA VAL A 210 9.14 17.14 15.16
C VAL A 210 9.30 17.44 16.66
N THR A 211 8.32 17.04 17.47
CA THR A 211 8.40 17.12 18.94
C THR A 211 9.66 16.41 19.42
N THR A 212 10.69 17.18 19.80
CA THR A 212 11.91 16.70 20.45
C THR A 212 11.93 17.16 21.90
N ALA A 213 12.42 16.27 22.75
CA ALA A 213 12.45 16.40 24.19
C ALA A 213 13.24 17.60 24.70
N VAL A 214 12.72 18.13 25.81
CA VAL A 214 13.27 19.09 26.78
C VAL A 214 14.80 19.07 26.94
N VAL A 215 15.47 20.22 26.75
CA VAL A 215 16.49 20.81 27.67
C VAL A 215 16.49 22.35 27.53
N ARG A 216 16.42 23.07 28.66
CA ARG A 216 16.58 24.55 28.82
C ARG A 216 18.04 24.87 29.26
N PRO A 217 18.48 26.15 29.41
CA PRO A 217 18.96 27.05 28.35
C PRO A 217 20.36 27.64 28.65
N VAL A 218 21.08 28.14 27.64
CA VAL A 218 22.15 29.16 27.82
C VAL A 218 22.07 30.20 26.69
N THR A 219 21.77 31.44 27.06
CA THR A 219 21.93 32.74 26.34
C THR A 219 23.42 33.07 26.11
N SER A 220 23.92 33.77 25.08
CA SER A 220 23.39 34.53 23.94
C SER A 220 24.55 34.77 22.96
N GLY A 221 24.29 34.87 21.65
CA GLY A 221 25.28 35.27 20.64
C GLY A 221 24.82 35.07 19.18
N THR A 222 23.80 35.83 18.78
CA THR A 222 23.36 36.23 17.43
C THR A 222 23.70 35.36 16.20
N VAL A 223 22.67 34.61 15.77
CA VAL A 223 22.13 34.39 14.40
C VAL A 223 23.10 34.12 13.25
N ASN A 224 23.19 32.84 12.87
CA ASN A 224 22.78 32.36 11.54
C ASN A 224 22.32 30.89 11.67
N HIS A 225 21.29 30.54 10.90
CA HIS A 225 20.31 29.50 11.17
C HIS A 225 20.85 28.06 11.35
N LEU A 226 20.34 27.40 12.40
CA LEU A 226 20.49 26.01 12.80
C LEU A 226 19.51 25.14 11.95
N ARG A 227 19.98 24.17 11.14
CA ARG A 227 20.27 22.74 11.42
C ARG A 227 19.05 21.79 11.46
N THR A 228 19.20 20.74 10.63
CA THR A 228 18.78 19.32 10.80
C THR A 228 17.30 18.97 10.79
N ALA A 229 16.84 18.44 9.65
CA ALA A 229 15.90 17.32 9.63
C ALA A 229 16.70 16.01 9.62
N ASN A 230 16.51 15.21 10.66
CA ASN A 230 16.89 13.80 10.67
C ASN A 230 15.87 13.04 9.83
N THR A 231 16.21 12.77 8.59
CA THR A 231 15.68 11.65 7.82
C THR A 231 16.90 10.94 7.29
N THR A 232 16.93 9.61 7.40
CA THR A 232 17.90 8.74 6.75
C THR A 232 17.79 8.90 5.24
N VAL A 233 18.36 10.00 4.74
CA VAL A 233 18.72 10.20 3.35
C VAL A 233 19.80 9.17 3.10
N SER A 234 19.53 8.22 2.20
CA SER A 234 20.60 7.46 1.57
C SER A 234 21.59 8.49 1.04
N ALA A 235 22.73 8.63 1.72
CA ALA A 235 23.68 9.71 1.48
C ALA A 235 24.04 9.67 -0.01
N SER A 236 23.51 10.63 -0.78
CA SER A 236 23.87 10.76 -2.18
C SER A 236 25.38 10.94 -2.21
N ALA A 237 26.10 10.05 -2.90
CA ALA A 237 27.56 10.12 -2.93
C ALA A 237 27.99 11.52 -3.42
N GLY A 238 29.05 12.07 -2.83
CA GLY A 238 29.70 13.25 -3.42
C GLY A 238 30.25 12.85 -4.78
N LYS A 239 29.56 13.25 -5.86
CA LYS A 239 29.92 12.88 -7.24
C LYS A 239 30.87 13.92 -7.82
N PHE A 240 32.03 13.46 -8.26
CA PHE A 240 33.07 14.23 -8.93
C PHE A 240 33.30 13.69 -10.33
N PHE A 241 33.66 14.57 -11.27
CA PHE A 241 33.90 14.21 -12.65
C PHE A 241 35.31 14.56 -13.08
N PHE A 242 36.06 13.57 -13.55
CA PHE A 242 37.33 13.78 -14.24
C PHE A 242 37.08 13.81 -15.74
N ASN A 243 37.27 14.95 -16.38
CA ASN A 243 37.27 15.01 -17.84
C ASN A 243 38.54 14.36 -18.43
N ALA A 244 38.57 14.11 -19.74
CA ALA A 244 39.68 13.47 -20.44
C ALA A 244 41.04 14.16 -20.25
N ALA A 245 41.10 15.45 -19.91
CA ALA A 245 42.36 16.14 -19.67
C ALA A 245 43.11 15.60 -18.43
N HIS A 246 42.37 15.08 -17.45
CA HIS A 246 42.96 14.50 -16.24
C HIS A 246 43.59 13.13 -16.47
N GLN A 247 43.29 12.47 -17.60
CA GLN A 247 43.83 11.15 -17.93
C GLN A 247 45.36 11.16 -17.99
N SER A 248 45.94 12.19 -18.61
CA SER A 248 47.39 12.36 -18.76
C SER A 248 48.16 12.24 -17.43
N MET A 249 47.65 12.85 -16.36
CA MET A 249 48.27 12.77 -15.03
C MET A 249 48.36 11.33 -14.50
N PHE A 250 47.34 10.50 -14.76
CA PHE A 250 47.32 9.10 -14.33
C PHE A 250 48.21 8.22 -15.22
N ASP A 251 48.25 8.50 -16.52
CA ASP A 251 49.12 7.80 -17.46
C ASP A 251 50.61 8.11 -17.17
N ASP A 252 50.93 9.36 -16.84
CA ASP A 252 52.29 9.81 -16.50
C ASP A 252 52.83 9.12 -15.24
N ILE A 253 52.03 9.06 -14.17
CA ILE A 253 52.45 8.38 -12.94
C ILE A 253 52.53 6.86 -13.13
N ARG A 254 51.66 6.28 -13.98
CA ARG A 254 51.76 4.87 -14.35
C ARG A 254 53.03 4.60 -15.15
N GLY A 255 53.38 5.47 -16.09
CA GLY A 255 54.65 5.40 -16.82
C GLY A 255 55.85 5.45 -15.88
N SER A 256 55.83 6.40 -14.94
CA SER A 256 56.88 6.56 -13.93
C SER A 256 57.00 5.33 -13.00
N PHE A 257 55.88 4.70 -12.67
CA PHE A 257 55.86 3.42 -11.94
C PHE A 257 56.55 2.31 -12.72
N ILE A 258 56.28 2.18 -14.02
CA ILE A 258 56.93 1.17 -14.85
C ILE A 258 58.42 1.46 -14.99
N ILE A 259 58.81 2.71 -15.20
CA ILE A 259 60.21 3.15 -15.29
C ILE A 259 60.97 2.79 -14.01
N VAL A 260 60.44 3.16 -12.84
CA VAL A 260 61.14 2.86 -11.58
C VAL A 260 61.28 1.35 -11.35
N ILE A 261 60.29 0.55 -11.75
CA ILE A 261 60.38 -0.91 -11.67
C ILE A 261 61.45 -1.44 -12.65
N ASP A 262 61.45 -0.99 -13.89
CA ASP A 262 62.40 -1.40 -14.93
C ASP A 262 63.84 -1.05 -14.56
N GLU A 263 64.07 0.06 -13.86
CA GLU A 263 65.39 0.42 -13.33
C GLU A 263 65.77 -0.38 -12.07
N LEU A 264 64.80 -0.65 -11.19
CA LEU A 264 65.06 -1.37 -9.94
C LEU A 264 65.30 -2.87 -10.15
N VAL A 265 64.62 -3.51 -11.11
CA VAL A 265 64.77 -4.97 -11.34
C VAL A 265 66.23 -5.35 -11.68
N PRO A 266 66.92 -4.72 -12.64
CA PRO A 266 68.32 -4.99 -12.93
C PRO A 266 69.24 -4.70 -11.74
N LEU A 267 69.04 -3.60 -11.03
CA LEU A 267 69.86 -3.24 -9.86
C LEU A 267 69.76 -4.29 -8.75
N ILE A 268 68.57 -4.84 -8.52
CA ILE A 268 68.37 -5.90 -7.54
C ILE A 268 68.94 -7.23 -8.06
N SER A 269 68.76 -7.55 -9.34
CA SER A 269 69.29 -8.77 -9.95
C SER A 269 70.82 -8.82 -9.98
N GLN A 270 71.49 -7.67 -10.12
CA GLN A 270 72.94 -7.53 -10.09
C GLN A 270 73.53 -7.46 -8.67
N SER A 271 72.67 -7.33 -7.65
CA SER A 271 73.12 -7.35 -6.26
C SER A 271 73.64 -8.75 -5.87
N LYS A 272 74.61 -8.82 -4.93
CA LYS A 272 75.22 -10.07 -4.46
C LYS A 272 74.29 -10.88 -3.53
N VAL A 273 73.02 -11.01 -3.89
CA VAL A 273 71.99 -11.70 -3.10
C VAL A 273 71.83 -13.13 -3.57
N PHE A 274 71.77 -14.06 -2.62
CA PHE A 274 71.52 -15.46 -2.94
C PHE A 274 70.03 -15.74 -3.14
N ILE A 275 69.70 -16.54 -4.16
CA ILE A 275 68.33 -16.93 -4.53
C ILE A 275 67.55 -17.48 -3.33
N HIS A 276 68.15 -18.39 -2.56
CA HIS A 276 67.51 -19.01 -1.41
C HIS A 276 67.20 -18.00 -0.28
N GLU A 277 68.08 -17.01 -0.07
CA GLU A 277 67.86 -15.96 0.93
C GLU A 277 66.72 -15.03 0.53
N MET A 278 66.65 -14.64 -0.74
CA MET A 278 65.56 -13.82 -1.29
C MET A 278 64.22 -14.56 -1.20
N LYS A 279 64.18 -15.84 -1.60
CA LYS A 279 62.97 -16.67 -1.47
C LYS A 279 62.53 -16.77 -0.01
N SER A 280 63.45 -17.10 0.90
CA SER A 280 63.12 -17.25 2.33
C SER A 280 62.62 -15.94 2.94
N PHE A 281 63.24 -14.81 2.57
CA PHE A 281 62.79 -13.49 3.01
C PHE A 281 61.38 -13.18 2.52
N LEU A 282 61.11 -13.35 1.22
CA LEU A 282 59.80 -13.07 0.65
C LEU A 282 58.73 -14.04 1.13
N GLN A 283 59.04 -15.32 1.36
CA GLN A 283 58.11 -16.28 1.95
C GLN A 283 57.74 -15.91 3.39
N ARG A 284 58.67 -15.34 4.17
CA ARG A 284 58.35 -14.85 5.52
C ARG A 284 57.53 -13.56 5.50
N PHE A 285 57.78 -12.71 4.50
CA PHE A 285 57.11 -11.41 4.36
C PHE A 285 55.73 -11.52 3.68
N TYR A 286 55.57 -12.46 2.76
CA TYR A 286 54.36 -12.78 1.99
C TYR A 286 54.24 -14.31 1.81
N PRO A 287 53.71 -15.03 2.82
CA PRO A 287 53.59 -16.49 2.80
C PRO A 287 52.83 -17.05 1.58
N GLU A 288 51.89 -16.27 1.04
CA GLU A 288 51.08 -16.63 -0.12
C GLU A 288 51.89 -16.71 -1.43
N LEU A 289 53.09 -16.14 -1.48
CA LEU A 289 53.97 -16.24 -2.66
C LEU A 289 54.75 -17.55 -2.70
N SER A 290 54.71 -18.37 -1.64
CA SER A 290 55.57 -19.56 -1.49
C SER A 290 55.53 -20.53 -2.67
N ALA A 291 54.32 -20.85 -3.16
CA ALA A 291 54.13 -21.75 -4.30
C ALA A 291 54.59 -21.14 -5.64
N LYS A 292 54.54 -19.81 -5.80
CA LYS A 292 55.03 -19.14 -7.03
C LYS A 292 56.54 -18.97 -7.01
N LEU A 293 57.12 -18.85 -5.82
CA LEU A 293 58.56 -18.70 -5.61
C LEU A 293 59.32 -20.03 -5.72
N SER A 294 58.67 -21.19 -5.56
CA SER A 294 59.35 -22.49 -5.69
C SER A 294 59.99 -22.64 -7.06
N ASP A 295 59.29 -22.21 -8.11
CA ASP A 295 59.65 -22.47 -9.51
C ASP A 295 60.59 -21.40 -10.10
N ALA A 296 60.85 -20.31 -9.36
CA ALA A 296 61.74 -19.24 -9.81
C ALA A 296 63.22 -19.62 -9.65
N ASP A 297 64.00 -19.63 -10.72
CA ASP A 297 65.41 -20.07 -10.75
C ASP A 297 66.43 -18.92 -10.76
N SER A 298 65.97 -17.67 -10.84
CA SER A 298 66.80 -16.46 -10.86
C SER A 298 66.26 -15.38 -9.91
N ILE A 299 67.14 -14.47 -9.48
CA ILE A 299 66.72 -13.28 -8.70
C ILE A 299 65.74 -12.43 -9.50
N GLU A 300 65.98 -12.28 -10.80
CA GLU A 300 65.09 -11.56 -11.71
C GLU A 300 63.69 -12.17 -11.74
N ALA A 301 63.56 -13.49 -11.88
CA ALA A 301 62.28 -14.19 -11.82
C ALA A 301 61.57 -13.97 -10.47
N ILE A 302 62.32 -14.00 -9.36
CA ILE A 302 61.80 -13.73 -8.01
C ILE A 302 61.29 -12.29 -7.89
N ILE A 303 62.05 -11.31 -8.38
CA ILE A 303 61.65 -9.90 -8.33
C ILE A 303 60.43 -9.65 -9.22
N ASN A 304 60.36 -10.24 -10.41
CA ASN A 304 59.19 -10.13 -11.27
C ASN A 304 57.91 -10.68 -10.61
N ILE A 305 58.03 -11.72 -9.76
CA ILE A 305 56.91 -12.20 -8.93
C ILE A 305 56.54 -11.17 -7.85
N ALA A 306 57.53 -10.55 -7.21
CA ALA A 306 57.31 -9.52 -6.20
C ALA A 306 56.68 -8.24 -6.78
N VAL A 307 57.11 -7.82 -7.97
CA VAL A 307 56.59 -6.64 -8.69
C VAL A 307 55.10 -6.78 -8.98
N LYS A 308 54.61 -8.00 -9.29
CA LYS A 308 53.16 -8.26 -9.49
C LYS A 308 52.30 -7.99 -8.24
N LYS A 309 52.90 -7.80 -7.07
CA LYS A 309 52.22 -7.40 -5.83
C LYS A 309 52.34 -5.90 -5.53
N CYS A 310 53.14 -5.17 -6.28
CA CYS A 310 53.21 -3.72 -6.18
C CYS A 310 51.95 -3.08 -6.79
N ARG A 311 51.62 -1.90 -6.28
CA ARG A 311 50.62 -0.99 -6.84
C ARG A 311 51.31 0.35 -7.13
N VAL A 312 50.71 1.18 -7.97
CA VAL A 312 51.29 2.50 -8.29
C VAL A 312 51.56 3.33 -7.02
N ASN A 313 50.66 3.32 -6.03
CA ASN A 313 50.90 4.02 -4.76
C ASN A 313 51.73 3.23 -3.73
N ASN A 314 52.07 1.95 -3.98
CA ASN A 314 52.66 1.07 -2.97
C ASN A 314 53.69 0.09 -3.55
N ILE A 315 54.96 0.42 -3.35
CA ILE A 315 56.14 -0.40 -3.68
C ILE A 315 56.81 -1.02 -2.43
N SER A 316 56.05 -1.24 -1.36
CA SER A 316 56.61 -1.66 -0.05
C SER A 316 57.41 -2.95 -0.09
N ILE A 317 57.03 -3.91 -0.94
CA ILE A 317 57.79 -5.16 -1.12
C ILE A 317 59.20 -4.87 -1.67
N ILE A 318 59.34 -3.99 -2.65
CA ILE A 318 60.63 -3.58 -3.21
C ILE A 318 61.44 -2.80 -2.17
N LYS A 319 60.80 -1.88 -1.43
CA LYS A 319 61.45 -1.16 -0.32
C LYS A 319 62.00 -2.12 0.75
N ALA A 320 61.25 -3.15 1.09
CA ALA A 320 61.65 -4.15 2.07
C ALA A 320 62.87 -4.95 1.58
N ILE A 321 62.89 -5.35 0.31
CA ILE A 321 64.02 -6.02 -0.35
C ILE A 321 65.26 -5.13 -0.32
N VAL A 322 65.15 -3.90 -0.83
CA VAL A 322 66.25 -2.92 -0.87
C VAL A 322 66.83 -2.66 0.52
N LYS A 323 65.97 -2.54 1.55
CA LYS A 323 66.39 -2.38 2.95
C LYS A 323 67.08 -3.64 3.50
N ARG A 324 66.50 -4.82 3.28
CA ARG A 324 67.00 -6.11 3.81
C ARG A 324 68.37 -6.47 3.24
N PHE A 325 68.58 -6.21 1.96
CA PHE A 325 69.79 -6.55 1.22
C PHE A 325 70.74 -5.37 1.03
N LYS A 326 70.42 -4.21 1.61
CA LYS A 326 71.27 -3.01 1.63
C LYS A 326 71.70 -2.53 0.23
N ILE A 327 70.77 -2.55 -0.72
CA ILE A 327 71.01 -2.11 -2.10
C ILE A 327 70.97 -0.56 -2.11
N THR A 328 72.13 0.07 -2.02
CA THR A 328 72.22 1.53 -1.80
C THR A 328 71.83 2.36 -3.01
N GLU A 329 72.09 1.83 -4.19
CA GLU A 329 71.88 2.41 -5.52
C GLU A 329 70.39 2.58 -5.84
N ALA A 330 69.53 1.71 -5.26
CA ALA A 330 68.09 1.74 -5.43
C ALA A 330 67.37 2.81 -4.58
N LYS A 331 68.02 3.33 -3.53
CA LYS A 331 67.42 4.31 -2.61
C LYS A 331 67.01 5.64 -3.26
N PRO A 332 67.85 6.30 -4.09
CA PRO A 332 67.46 7.55 -4.75
C PRO A 332 66.24 7.35 -5.65
N LEU A 333 66.21 6.28 -6.46
CA LEU A 333 65.10 5.96 -7.36
C LEU A 333 63.77 5.79 -6.63
N ILE A 334 63.77 5.04 -5.52
CA ILE A 334 62.59 4.87 -4.67
C ILE A 334 62.14 6.23 -4.10
N SER A 335 63.08 7.05 -3.62
CA SER A 335 62.75 8.34 -3.01
C SER A 335 62.20 9.35 -4.01
N GLU A 336 62.69 9.32 -5.24
CA GLU A 336 62.22 10.16 -6.35
C GLU A 336 60.80 9.78 -6.74
N TYR A 337 60.56 8.50 -7.00
CA TYR A 337 59.23 8.00 -7.31
C TYR A 337 58.19 8.27 -6.21
N GLU A 338 58.56 8.08 -4.93
CA GLU A 338 57.66 8.42 -3.81
C GLU A 338 57.31 9.90 -3.75
N LYS A 339 58.20 10.78 -4.21
CA LYS A 339 57.94 12.23 -4.30
C LYS A 339 56.95 12.54 -5.42
N GLU A 340 57.05 11.86 -6.56
CA GLU A 340 56.09 11.99 -7.66
C GLU A 340 54.69 11.55 -7.25
N VAL A 341 54.56 10.37 -6.61
CA VAL A 341 53.27 9.88 -6.08
C VAL A 341 52.66 10.89 -5.11
N LYS A 342 53.46 11.46 -4.19
CA LYS A 342 53.00 12.50 -3.26
C LYS A 342 52.56 13.78 -3.97
N THR A 343 53.22 14.14 -5.06
CA THR A 343 52.87 15.33 -5.86
C THR A 343 51.51 15.13 -6.52
N VAL A 344 51.27 13.98 -7.16
CA VAL A 344 49.97 13.62 -7.73
C VAL A 344 48.87 13.58 -6.66
N CYS A 345 49.14 12.97 -5.51
CA CYS A 345 48.19 12.98 -4.38
C CYS A 345 47.91 14.39 -3.84
N GLY A 346 48.88 15.31 -3.92
CA GLY A 346 48.70 16.73 -3.65
C GLY A 346 47.70 17.35 -4.62
N SER A 347 47.93 17.20 -5.93
CA SER A 347 47.05 17.71 -6.98
C SER A 347 45.62 17.18 -6.88
N LEU A 348 45.45 15.90 -6.52
CA LEU A 348 44.13 15.30 -6.28
C LEU A 348 43.41 15.93 -5.09
N ARG A 349 44.13 16.25 -4.01
CA ARG A 349 43.56 16.98 -2.86
C ARG A 349 43.18 18.41 -3.20
N ASP A 350 43.99 19.09 -4.01
CA ASP A 350 43.68 20.44 -4.48
C ASP A 350 42.44 20.43 -5.37
N PHE A 351 42.33 19.47 -6.29
CA PHE A 351 41.14 19.26 -7.12
C PHE A 351 39.89 19.08 -6.25
N LEU A 352 39.95 18.21 -5.24
CA LEU A 352 38.83 17.99 -4.36
C LEU A 352 38.45 19.30 -3.66
N SER A 353 39.41 20.00 -3.07
CA SER A 353 39.22 21.26 -2.33
C SER A 353 38.56 22.36 -3.16
N GLN A 354 38.87 22.43 -4.46
CA GLN A 354 38.30 23.42 -5.38
C GLN A 354 36.86 23.07 -5.82
N ASN A 355 36.47 21.79 -5.75
CA ASN A 355 35.22 21.28 -6.31
C ASN A 355 34.29 20.69 -5.24
N GLN A 356 34.53 20.94 -3.94
CA GLN A 356 33.73 20.35 -2.86
C GLN A 356 32.29 20.89 -2.90
N PRO A 357 31.26 20.02 -2.95
CA PRO A 357 29.87 20.44 -2.83
C PRO A 357 29.55 20.96 -1.42
N GLU A 358 28.50 21.78 -1.32
CA GLU A 358 27.92 22.15 -0.03
C GLU A 358 27.55 20.88 0.74
N HIS A 359 28.00 20.80 1.99
CA HIS A 359 27.87 19.63 2.87
C HIS A 359 28.77 18.40 2.59
N PHE A 360 29.87 18.52 1.85
CA PHE A 360 30.82 17.41 1.59
C PHE A 360 31.19 16.50 2.79
N LEU A 361 31.24 17.05 4.01
CA LEU A 361 31.56 16.30 5.23
C LEU A 361 30.54 15.22 5.59
N ILE A 362 29.27 15.33 5.18
CA ILE A 362 28.21 14.37 5.55
C ILE A 362 28.21 13.09 4.71
N PHE A 363 28.95 13.04 3.60
CA PHE A 363 28.97 11.88 2.73
C PHE A 363 29.83 10.73 3.26
N GLU A 364 29.29 9.53 3.36
CA GLU A 364 30.07 8.33 3.65
C GLU A 364 30.89 7.84 2.45
N THR A 365 30.44 8.17 1.24
CA THR A 365 31.04 7.73 -0.03
C THR A 365 31.33 8.91 -0.95
N ILE A 366 32.54 8.90 -1.54
CA ILE A 366 32.96 9.78 -2.63
C ILE A 366 32.97 8.97 -3.92
N GLN A 367 32.31 9.47 -4.96
CA GLN A 367 32.26 8.82 -6.27
C GLN A 367 32.98 9.69 -7.30
N PHE A 368 33.92 9.10 -8.05
CA PHE A 368 34.58 9.71 -9.18
C PHE A 368 34.13 9.04 -10.49
N THR A 369 33.66 9.84 -11.43
CA THR A 369 33.31 9.40 -12.78
C THR A 369 34.39 9.85 -13.76
N LEU A 370 34.95 8.89 -14.51
CA LEU A 370 35.95 9.12 -15.54
C LEU A 370 35.27 9.41 -16.88
N GLY A 371 35.62 10.53 -17.48
CA GLY A 371 35.17 10.95 -18.81
C GLY A 371 35.89 10.25 -19.97
N TRP A 372 36.53 9.11 -19.71
CA TRP A 372 37.21 8.26 -20.69
C TRP A 372 37.05 6.79 -20.30
N GLU A 373 37.31 5.89 -21.25
CA GLU A 373 37.29 4.45 -21.05
C GLU A 373 38.66 3.98 -20.54
N ALA A 374 38.79 3.83 -19.21
CA ALA A 374 39.99 3.28 -18.58
C ALA A 374 39.95 1.74 -18.60
N ASP A 375 41.10 1.11 -18.88
CA ASP A 375 41.23 -0.35 -18.73
C ASP A 375 41.18 -0.77 -17.25
N GLU A 376 40.93 -2.06 -16.98
CA GLU A 376 40.72 -2.58 -15.62
C GLU A 376 41.90 -2.27 -14.68
N HIS A 377 43.13 -2.36 -15.18
CA HIS A 377 44.34 -2.07 -14.42
C HIS A 377 44.51 -0.57 -14.13
N SER A 378 44.13 0.29 -15.07
CA SER A 378 44.13 1.75 -14.91
C SER A 378 43.08 2.20 -13.90
N VAL A 379 41.89 1.59 -13.90
CA VAL A 379 40.85 1.86 -12.89
C VAL A 379 41.34 1.51 -11.49
N ASP A 380 42.02 0.37 -11.33
CA ASP A 380 42.60 -0.03 -10.05
C ASP A 380 43.70 0.93 -9.60
N ASP A 381 44.59 1.34 -10.51
CA ASP A 381 45.66 2.30 -10.20
C ASP A 381 45.10 3.69 -9.82
N ILE A 382 44.11 4.19 -10.56
CA ILE A 382 43.38 5.42 -10.22
C ILE A 382 42.73 5.30 -8.83
N ARG A 383 42.03 4.19 -8.56
CA ARG A 383 41.39 3.96 -7.26
C ARG A 383 42.41 3.99 -6.12
N ASN A 384 43.53 3.29 -6.28
CA ASN A 384 44.60 3.24 -5.28
C ASN A 384 45.18 4.64 -5.01
N LEU A 385 45.39 5.45 -6.05
CA LEU A 385 45.89 6.83 -5.91
C LEU A 385 44.89 7.72 -5.17
N LEU A 386 43.60 7.60 -5.49
CA LEU A 386 42.53 8.35 -4.81
C LEU A 386 42.43 7.92 -3.33
N GLU A 387 42.51 6.62 -3.04
CA GLU A 387 42.51 6.09 -1.67
C GLU A 387 43.68 6.65 -0.86
N GLU A 388 44.88 6.74 -1.45
CA GLU A 388 46.04 7.32 -0.79
C GLU A 388 45.91 8.83 -0.60
N ALA A 389 45.43 9.56 -1.60
CA ALA A 389 45.24 11.00 -1.55
C ALA A 389 44.21 11.42 -0.49
N PHE A 390 43.16 10.61 -0.31
CA PHE A 390 42.02 10.91 0.56
C PHE A 390 41.94 10.03 1.81
N LYS A 391 43.02 9.30 2.15
CA LYS A 391 43.05 8.40 3.32
C LYS A 391 42.63 9.06 4.63
N GLU A 392 42.90 10.36 4.78
CA GLU A 392 42.57 11.14 5.99
C GLU A 392 41.07 11.41 6.13
N LEU A 393 40.30 11.34 5.04
CA LEU A 393 38.85 11.58 5.06
C LEU A 393 38.08 10.39 5.63
N ASN A 394 38.67 9.20 5.64
CA ASN A 394 38.03 7.94 6.07
C ASN A 394 36.66 7.70 5.40
N LYS A 395 36.57 7.99 4.09
CA LYS A 395 35.37 7.82 3.25
C LYS A 395 35.59 6.70 2.24
N ARG A 396 34.51 6.03 1.85
CA ARG A 396 34.56 5.02 0.78
C ARG A 396 34.75 5.70 -0.57
N ILE A 397 35.67 5.20 -1.40
CA ILE A 397 35.91 5.74 -2.75
C ILE A 397 35.36 4.78 -3.80
N ILE A 398 34.61 5.31 -4.76
CA ILE A 398 34.09 4.59 -5.93
C ILE A 398 34.59 5.26 -7.19
N VAL A 399 35.06 4.48 -8.16
CA VAL A 399 35.48 4.95 -9.49
C VAL A 399 34.63 4.27 -10.56
N GLN A 400 34.03 5.05 -11.47
CA GLN A 400 33.23 4.57 -12.60
C GLN A 400 33.76 5.16 -13.90
N SER A 401 33.89 4.35 -14.96
CA SER A 401 34.19 4.83 -16.32
C SER A 401 32.92 4.95 -17.16
N ILE A 402 32.85 5.97 -18.03
CA ILE A 402 31.77 6.10 -19.01
C ILE A 402 32.10 5.18 -20.20
N TYR A 403 31.36 4.08 -20.36
CA TYR A 403 31.44 3.25 -21.56
C TYR A 403 30.73 3.96 -22.73
N GLN A 404 31.49 4.38 -23.73
CA GLN A 404 30.99 4.67 -25.09
C GLN A 404 31.31 3.44 -25.95
N GLY A 405 30.29 2.79 -26.52
CA GLY A 405 30.41 1.48 -27.22
C GLY A 405 31.53 1.43 -28.26
N THR A 406 32.07 0.28 -28.66
CA THR A 406 31.37 -0.76 -29.44
C THR A 406 32.33 -1.94 -29.72
N GLN A 407 31.84 -3.19 -29.54
CA GLN A 407 32.18 -4.44 -30.27
C GLN A 407 33.66 -4.85 -30.46
N GLU A 408 34.15 -5.84 -29.68
CA GLU A 408 35.02 -6.93 -30.22
C GLU A 408 35.48 -7.96 -29.16
N LYS A 409 35.44 -7.66 -27.84
CA LYS A 409 35.83 -8.63 -26.79
C LYS A 409 34.70 -9.51 -26.25
N ASN A 410 33.47 -9.34 -26.75
CA ASN A 410 32.29 -10.01 -26.19
C ASN A 410 32.18 -11.50 -26.51
N ASN A 411 32.85 -12.07 -27.53
CA ASN A 411 32.49 -13.43 -27.95
C ASN A 411 32.84 -14.53 -26.94
N LYS A 412 34.02 -14.50 -26.30
CA LYS A 412 34.47 -15.63 -25.45
C LYS A 412 33.90 -15.60 -24.03
N LYS A 413 33.71 -14.40 -23.46
CA LYS A 413 33.11 -14.23 -22.12
C LYS A 413 31.57 -14.27 -22.17
N ALA A 414 30.97 -13.96 -23.33
CA ALA A 414 29.55 -14.18 -23.56
C ALA A 414 29.23 -15.66 -23.76
N GLU A 415 30.07 -16.45 -24.44
CA GLU A 415 29.81 -17.90 -24.61
C GLU A 415 29.70 -18.65 -23.27
N ASP A 416 30.62 -18.42 -22.33
CA ASP A 416 30.56 -19.06 -21.00
C ASP A 416 29.39 -18.55 -20.14
N GLN A 417 29.06 -17.26 -20.26
CA GLN A 417 27.90 -16.68 -19.58
C GLN A 417 26.58 -17.14 -20.21
N VAL A 418 26.54 -17.33 -21.53
CA VAL A 418 25.38 -17.84 -22.27
C VAL A 418 25.12 -19.28 -21.87
N LEU A 419 26.15 -20.14 -21.77
CA LEU A 419 25.99 -21.52 -21.32
C LEU A 419 25.43 -21.59 -19.88
N LEU A 420 25.97 -20.78 -18.96
CA LEU A 420 25.48 -20.70 -17.58
C LEU A 420 24.06 -20.11 -17.48
N LEU A 421 23.73 -19.14 -18.35
CA LEU A 421 22.37 -18.59 -18.44
C LEU A 421 21.40 -19.61 -19.04
N GLN A 422 21.83 -20.44 -19.99
CA GLN A 422 21.02 -21.50 -20.59
C GLN A 422 20.69 -22.60 -19.56
N GLU A 423 21.66 -23.06 -18.78
CA GLU A 423 21.41 -24.01 -17.69
C GLU A 423 20.44 -23.44 -16.63
N LYS A 424 20.57 -22.14 -16.31
CA LYS A 424 19.64 -21.47 -15.40
C LYS A 424 18.25 -21.33 -15.99
N ILE A 425 18.13 -21.00 -17.27
CA ILE A 425 16.85 -20.92 -17.97
C ILE A 425 16.17 -22.29 -18.00
N GLU A 426 16.90 -23.37 -18.28
CA GLU A 426 16.34 -24.74 -18.23
C GLU A 426 15.86 -25.13 -16.83
N SER A 427 16.61 -24.76 -15.78
CA SER A 427 16.21 -24.98 -14.40
C SER A 427 14.94 -24.19 -14.04
N ILE A 428 14.85 -22.92 -14.46
CA ILE A 428 13.68 -22.07 -14.22
C ILE A 428 12.48 -22.60 -15.00
N GLN A 429 12.67 -23.05 -16.25
CA GLN A 429 11.61 -23.63 -17.07
C GLN A 429 11.04 -24.89 -16.40
N LYS A 430 11.89 -25.75 -15.86
CA LYS A 430 11.48 -26.96 -15.13
C LYS A 430 10.73 -26.64 -13.84
N GLN A 431 11.14 -25.60 -13.10
CA GLN A 431 10.41 -25.12 -11.92
C GLN A 431 9.05 -24.56 -12.31
N LEU A 432 9.00 -23.75 -13.36
CA LEU A 432 7.77 -23.17 -13.89
C LEU A 432 6.77 -24.24 -14.37
N ASP A 433 7.26 -25.29 -15.03
CA ASP A 433 6.42 -26.41 -15.46
C ASP A 433 5.90 -27.22 -14.26
N GLY A 434 6.71 -27.38 -13.20
CA GLY A 434 6.27 -27.97 -11.93
C GLY A 434 5.21 -27.13 -11.20
N GLU A 435 5.35 -25.81 -11.19
CA GLU A 435 4.36 -24.89 -10.61
C GLU A 435 3.04 -24.91 -11.41
N LYS A 436 3.10 -24.97 -12.75
CA LYS A 436 1.91 -25.13 -13.59
C LYS A 436 1.17 -26.44 -13.30
N GLU A 437 1.89 -27.54 -13.12
CA GLU A 437 1.27 -28.83 -12.76
C GLU A 437 0.62 -28.78 -11.37
N LEU A 438 1.25 -28.09 -10.41
CA LEU A 438 0.71 -27.89 -9.07
C LEU A 438 -0.54 -27.00 -9.10
N HIS A 439 -0.51 -25.93 -9.88
CA HIS A 439 -1.66 -25.03 -10.07
C HIS A 439 -2.85 -25.74 -10.73
N GLU A 440 -2.61 -26.59 -11.74
CA GLU A 440 -3.68 -27.38 -12.37
C GLU A 440 -4.29 -28.40 -11.39
N LYS A 441 -3.46 -29.04 -10.55
CA LYS A 441 -3.95 -29.92 -9.47
C LYS A 441 -4.77 -29.17 -8.43
N GLU A 442 -4.31 -27.99 -8.02
CA GLU A 442 -5.03 -27.13 -7.08
C GLU A 442 -6.38 -26.67 -7.64
N LYS A 443 -6.40 -26.26 -8.91
CA LYS A 443 -7.62 -25.93 -9.65
C LYS A 443 -8.60 -27.12 -9.69
N GLN A 444 -8.10 -28.32 -9.99
CA GLN A 444 -8.93 -29.53 -10.01
C GLN A 444 -9.51 -29.87 -8.64
N VAL A 445 -8.75 -29.70 -7.56
CA VAL A 445 -9.22 -29.88 -6.18
C VAL A 445 -10.29 -28.84 -5.84
N ASN A 446 -10.05 -27.56 -6.16
CA ASN A 446 -11.03 -26.50 -5.91
C ASN A 446 -12.33 -26.71 -6.69
N GLU A 447 -12.26 -27.21 -7.92
CA GLU A 447 -13.45 -27.54 -8.71
C GLU A 447 -14.25 -28.70 -8.10
N GLN A 448 -13.57 -29.73 -7.59
CA GLN A 448 -14.24 -30.84 -6.88
C GLN A 448 -14.90 -30.38 -5.58
N VAL A 449 -14.21 -29.54 -4.80
CA VAL A 449 -14.74 -28.97 -3.55
C VAL A 449 -15.96 -28.10 -3.83
N THR A 450 -15.91 -27.27 -4.87
CA THR A 450 -17.04 -26.42 -5.28
C THR A 450 -18.25 -27.26 -5.68
N LYS A 451 -18.07 -28.27 -6.53
CA LYS A 451 -19.16 -29.19 -6.93
C LYS A 451 -19.81 -29.87 -5.74
N LYS A 452 -19.01 -30.31 -4.76
CA LYS A 452 -19.52 -30.92 -3.53
C LYS A 452 -20.39 -29.95 -2.72
N TYR A 453 -19.94 -28.71 -2.54
CA TYR A 453 -20.71 -27.69 -1.84
C TYR A 453 -22.01 -27.32 -2.58
N GLU A 454 -21.96 -27.24 -3.91
CA GLU A 454 -23.15 -26.99 -4.74
C GLU A 454 -24.19 -28.12 -4.63
N GLU A 455 -23.74 -29.38 -4.64
CA GLU A 455 -24.62 -30.53 -4.44
C GLU A 455 -25.26 -30.54 -3.05
N GLU A 456 -24.50 -30.28 -1.99
CA GLU A 456 -25.02 -30.15 -0.62
C GLU A 456 -26.06 -29.03 -0.51
N LEU A 457 -25.78 -27.86 -1.10
CA LEU A 457 -26.72 -26.74 -1.14
C LEU A 457 -28.00 -27.08 -1.92
N PHE A 458 -27.89 -27.81 -3.03
CA PHE A 458 -29.03 -28.25 -3.82
C PHE A 458 -29.92 -29.24 -3.06
N GLN A 459 -29.32 -30.16 -2.28
CA GLN A 459 -30.08 -31.07 -1.42
C GLN A 459 -30.81 -30.33 -0.30
N GLN A 460 -30.16 -29.38 0.36
CA GLN A 460 -30.81 -28.56 1.39
C GLN A 460 -31.99 -27.77 0.83
N LYS A 461 -31.86 -27.20 -0.38
CA LYS A 461 -32.98 -26.51 -1.06
C LYS A 461 -34.15 -27.45 -1.35
N ARG A 462 -33.90 -28.68 -1.79
CA ARG A 462 -34.97 -29.68 -2.01
C ARG A 462 -35.72 -30.02 -0.72
N GLU A 463 -35.01 -30.17 0.39
CA GLU A 463 -35.63 -30.44 1.69
C GLU A 463 -36.43 -29.23 2.21
N LEU A 464 -35.95 -28.00 1.99
CA LEU A 464 -36.72 -26.79 2.30
C LEU A 464 -38.04 -26.73 1.53
N ILE A 465 -38.03 -26.99 0.22
CA ILE A 465 -39.26 -27.01 -0.60
C ILE A 465 -40.26 -28.05 -0.07
N LYS A 466 -39.81 -29.28 0.22
CA LYS A 466 -40.69 -30.32 0.80
C LYS A 466 -41.28 -29.89 2.15
N ASN A 467 -40.48 -29.22 2.98
CA ASN A 467 -40.94 -28.72 4.28
C ASN A 467 -41.96 -27.60 4.12
N GLU A 468 -41.77 -26.68 3.17
CA GLU A 468 -42.74 -25.63 2.84
C GLU A 468 -44.08 -26.22 2.36
N GLU A 469 -44.05 -27.21 1.47
CA GLU A 469 -45.25 -27.93 1.03
C GLU A 469 -45.99 -28.59 2.21
N LYS A 470 -45.24 -29.22 3.12
CA LYS A 470 -45.79 -29.85 4.32
C LYS A 470 -46.40 -28.81 5.28
N ILE A 471 -45.75 -27.66 5.45
CA ILE A 471 -46.28 -26.56 6.26
C ILE A 471 -47.59 -26.05 5.66
N ALA A 472 -47.64 -25.81 4.33
CA ALA A 472 -48.85 -25.38 3.65
C ALA A 472 -50.02 -26.35 3.85
N ALA A 473 -49.76 -27.66 3.73
CA ALA A 473 -50.78 -28.69 3.96
C ALA A 473 -51.28 -28.70 5.41
N LEU A 474 -50.38 -28.57 6.38
CA LEU A 474 -50.75 -28.48 7.80
C LEU A 474 -51.54 -27.21 8.12
N THR A 475 -51.17 -26.08 7.52
CA THR A 475 -51.91 -24.81 7.65
C THR A 475 -53.34 -24.96 7.12
N GLN A 476 -53.52 -25.58 5.95
CA GLN A 476 -54.87 -25.83 5.41
C GLN A 476 -55.71 -26.72 6.32
N GLN A 477 -55.12 -27.79 6.87
CA GLN A 477 -55.81 -28.65 7.85
C GLN A 477 -56.19 -27.88 9.13
N HIS A 478 -55.28 -27.03 9.62
CA HIS A 478 -55.54 -26.21 10.80
C HIS A 478 -56.70 -25.23 10.58
N GLU A 479 -56.76 -24.58 9.40
CA GLU A 479 -57.87 -23.71 9.02
C GLU A 479 -59.20 -24.45 8.95
N GLU A 480 -59.21 -25.69 8.43
CA GLU A 480 -60.41 -26.51 8.39
C GLU A 480 -60.92 -26.91 9.78
N VAL A 481 -60.01 -27.37 10.65
CA VAL A 481 -60.35 -27.68 12.05
C VAL A 481 -60.87 -26.43 12.77
N THR A 482 -60.24 -25.28 12.55
CA THR A 482 -60.67 -24.00 13.14
C THR A 482 -62.08 -23.63 12.69
N ARG A 483 -62.42 -23.83 11.41
CA ARG A 483 -63.76 -23.57 10.87
C ARG A 483 -64.80 -24.51 11.46
N HIS A 484 -64.50 -25.80 11.56
CA HIS A 484 -65.39 -26.79 12.19
C HIS A 484 -65.64 -26.47 13.68
N LEU A 485 -64.59 -26.09 14.43
CA LEU A 485 -64.73 -25.68 15.83
C LEU A 485 -65.61 -24.44 15.97
N LYS A 486 -65.44 -23.44 15.10
CA LYS A 486 -66.29 -22.24 15.09
C LYS A 486 -67.75 -22.59 14.83
N HIS A 487 -68.04 -23.40 13.81
CA HIS A 487 -69.41 -23.83 13.51
C HIS A 487 -70.05 -24.60 14.66
N LYS A 488 -69.29 -25.53 15.28
CA LYS A 488 -69.78 -26.29 16.44
C LYS A 488 -70.04 -25.37 17.65
N SER A 489 -69.20 -24.36 17.86
CA SER A 489 -69.41 -23.35 18.90
C SER A 489 -70.69 -22.55 18.68
N GLU A 490 -70.96 -22.14 17.43
CA GLU A 490 -72.19 -21.43 17.06
C GLU A 490 -73.43 -22.31 17.31
N GLN A 491 -73.39 -23.60 16.91
CA GLN A 491 -74.46 -24.56 17.19
C GLN A 491 -74.70 -24.76 18.69
N TYR A 492 -73.64 -24.80 19.52
CA TYR A 492 -73.79 -24.93 20.96
C TYR A 492 -74.45 -23.69 21.59
N GLU A 493 -74.15 -22.48 21.10
CA GLU A 493 -74.78 -21.26 21.60
C GLU A 493 -76.27 -21.17 21.19
N GLU A 494 -76.62 -21.61 19.99
CA GLU A 494 -78.03 -21.71 19.54
C GLU A 494 -78.82 -22.68 20.43
N LEU A 495 -78.29 -23.89 20.63
CA LEU A 495 -78.91 -24.90 21.50
C LEU A 495 -79.04 -24.41 22.96
N ARG A 496 -78.06 -23.64 23.45
CA ARG A 496 -78.10 -23.03 24.78
C ARG A 496 -79.25 -22.01 24.87
N SER A 497 -79.41 -21.16 23.86
CA SER A 497 -80.50 -20.18 23.78
C SER A 497 -81.88 -20.84 23.76
N ASP A 498 -82.05 -21.89 22.96
CA ASP A 498 -83.31 -22.65 22.89
C ASP A 498 -83.65 -23.33 24.22
N ASN A 499 -82.65 -23.88 24.91
CA ASN A 499 -82.84 -24.48 26.23
C ASN A 499 -83.24 -23.42 27.28
N GLU A 500 -82.62 -22.24 27.25
CA GLU A 500 -83.01 -21.12 28.12
C GLU A 500 -84.45 -20.67 27.87
N LEU A 501 -84.88 -20.62 26.60
CA LEU A 501 -86.26 -20.30 26.23
C LEU A 501 -87.25 -21.37 26.72
N ALA A 502 -86.93 -22.65 26.54
CA ALA A 502 -87.74 -23.76 27.04
C ALA A 502 -87.86 -23.74 28.56
N HIS A 503 -86.79 -23.39 29.28
CA HIS A 503 -86.81 -23.24 30.74
C HIS A 503 -87.78 -22.11 31.17
N LYS A 504 -87.72 -20.95 30.51
CA LYS A 504 -88.67 -19.83 30.76
C LYS A 504 -90.12 -20.22 30.49
N GLN A 505 -90.38 -20.97 29.42
CA GLN A 505 -91.73 -21.48 29.12
C GLN A 505 -92.24 -22.46 30.18
N LEU A 506 -91.38 -23.37 30.65
CA LEU A 506 -91.72 -24.29 31.75
C LEU A 506 -92.04 -23.55 33.05
N GLU A 507 -91.25 -22.53 33.41
CA GLU A 507 -91.54 -21.69 34.60
C GLU A 507 -92.90 -21.00 34.48
N GLN A 508 -93.25 -20.48 33.30
CA GLN A 508 -94.55 -19.85 33.06
C GLN A 508 -95.71 -20.85 33.17
N LEU A 509 -95.60 -22.03 32.56
CA LEU A 509 -96.62 -23.08 32.67
C LEU A 509 -96.80 -23.57 34.12
N GLN A 510 -95.70 -23.69 34.88
CA GLN A 510 -95.78 -24.02 36.31
C GLN A 510 -96.54 -22.96 37.10
N LYS A 511 -96.36 -21.68 36.76
CA LYS A 511 -97.11 -20.57 37.36
C LYS A 511 -98.60 -20.65 37.02
N GLU A 512 -98.94 -20.84 35.75
CA GLU A 512 -100.33 -20.98 35.29
C GLU A 512 -101.02 -22.18 35.95
N LEU A 513 -100.37 -23.35 36.00
CA LEU A 513 -100.89 -24.53 36.68
C LEU A 513 -101.13 -24.28 38.17
N LYS A 514 -100.24 -23.52 38.83
CA LYS A 514 -100.40 -23.15 40.23
C LYS A 514 -101.62 -22.24 40.44
N GLU A 515 -101.82 -21.26 39.58
CA GLU A 515 -103.00 -20.37 39.58
C GLU A 515 -104.29 -21.16 39.32
N GLU A 516 -104.29 -22.09 38.36
CA GLU A 516 -105.45 -22.93 38.05
C GLU A 516 -105.78 -23.89 39.21
N ARG A 517 -104.77 -24.49 39.86
CA ARG A 517 -105.00 -25.30 41.08
C ARG A 517 -105.60 -24.47 42.21
N GLN A 518 -105.17 -23.22 42.38
CA GLN A 518 -105.77 -22.30 43.36
C GLN A 518 -107.22 -21.95 43.00
N SER A 519 -107.49 -21.69 41.72
CA SER A 519 -108.84 -21.42 41.20
C SER A 519 -109.77 -22.63 41.40
N PHE A 520 -109.34 -23.83 41.00
CA PHE A 520 -110.09 -25.07 41.20
C PHE A 520 -110.35 -25.37 42.68
N SER A 521 -109.33 -25.18 43.54
CA SER A 521 -109.50 -25.31 45.00
C SER A 521 -110.58 -24.37 45.53
N SER A 522 -110.62 -23.12 45.04
CA SER A 522 -111.62 -22.13 45.45
C SER A 522 -113.02 -22.51 44.95
N LEU A 523 -113.14 -23.00 43.71
CA LEU A 523 -114.41 -23.49 43.14
C LEU A 523 -114.95 -24.70 43.90
N MET A 524 -114.07 -25.64 44.28
CA MET A 524 -114.46 -26.80 45.08
C MET A 524 -114.98 -26.39 46.45
N GLN A 525 -114.33 -25.44 47.12
CA GLN A 525 -114.83 -24.87 48.37
C GLN A 525 -116.21 -24.21 48.18
N GLN A 526 -116.42 -23.48 47.09
CA GLN A 526 -117.72 -22.89 46.78
C GLN A 526 -118.80 -23.95 46.54
N LYS A 527 -118.50 -25.01 45.78
CA LYS A 527 -119.44 -26.11 45.52
C LYS A 527 -119.77 -26.91 46.78
N GLU A 528 -118.80 -27.06 47.69
CA GLU A 528 -119.03 -27.68 48.99
C GLU A 528 -119.97 -26.83 49.86
N VAL A 529 -119.80 -25.51 49.85
CA VAL A 529 -120.75 -24.57 50.50
C VAL A 529 -122.15 -24.67 49.88
N GLU A 530 -122.28 -24.66 48.54
CA GLU A 530 -123.58 -24.81 47.86
C GLU A 530 -124.25 -26.15 48.15
N LEU A 531 -123.47 -27.25 48.20
CA LEU A 531 -123.99 -28.57 48.53
C LEU A 531 -124.51 -28.63 49.96
N ASN A 532 -123.79 -28.02 50.91
CA ASN A 532 -124.24 -27.93 52.30
C ASN A 532 -125.51 -27.09 52.41
N GLN A 533 -125.58 -25.94 51.72
CA GLN A 533 -126.81 -25.13 51.65
C GLN A 533 -127.98 -25.90 51.03
N PHE A 534 -127.76 -26.69 49.98
CA PHE A 534 -128.80 -27.51 49.36
C PHE A 534 -129.26 -28.65 50.28
N LYS A 535 -128.35 -29.28 51.02
CA LYS A 535 -128.70 -30.28 52.06
C LYS A 535 -129.54 -29.64 53.16
N ASP A 536 -129.15 -28.47 53.66
CA ASP A 536 -129.91 -27.73 54.67
C ASP A 536 -131.30 -27.35 54.15
N TYR A 537 -131.42 -26.90 52.89
CA TYR A 537 -132.72 -26.63 52.25
C TYR A 537 -133.58 -27.89 52.10
N LYS A 538 -132.98 -29.03 51.75
CA LYS A 538 -133.71 -30.29 51.59
C LYS A 538 -134.17 -30.84 52.93
N GLU A 539 -133.35 -30.73 53.98
CA GLU A 539 -133.76 -31.06 55.35
C GLU A 539 -134.90 -30.14 55.83
N ALA A 540 -134.83 -28.84 55.55
CA ALA A 540 -135.92 -27.90 55.86
C ALA A 540 -137.21 -28.21 55.07
N SER A 541 -137.10 -28.61 53.79
CA SER A 541 -138.25 -28.98 52.95
C SER A 541 -138.90 -30.29 53.40
N VAL A 542 -138.10 -31.29 53.80
CA VAL A 542 -138.63 -32.56 54.36
C VAL A 542 -139.30 -32.33 55.71
N GLN A 543 -138.81 -31.37 56.52
CA GLN A 543 -139.50 -30.96 57.76
C GLN A 543 -140.81 -30.21 57.50
N CYS A 544 -140.93 -29.43 56.42
CA CYS A 544 -142.18 -28.72 56.07
C CYS A 544 -143.27 -29.64 55.47
N GLU A 545 -142.92 -30.71 54.76
CA GLU A 545 -143.93 -31.63 54.20
C GLU A 545 -144.64 -32.46 55.29
N TYR A 546 -143.99 -32.72 56.43
CA TYR A 546 -144.63 -33.39 57.57
C TYR A 546 -145.63 -32.51 58.34
N THR A 547 -145.64 -31.19 58.11
CA THR A 547 -146.63 -30.31 58.75
C THR A 547 -147.94 -30.17 57.97
N ASN A 548 -148.00 -30.59 56.70
CA ASN A 548 -149.19 -30.39 55.85
C ASN A 548 -149.88 -31.70 55.43
N THR A 549 -149.97 -32.67 56.34
CA THR A 549 -151.07 -33.64 56.37
C THR A 549 -151.70 -33.78 57.77
N GLN A 550 -151.51 -32.77 58.63
CA GLN A 550 -152.38 -32.46 59.78
C GLN A 550 -153.28 -31.26 59.41
N SER A 551 -154.59 -31.40 59.68
CA SER A 551 -155.74 -30.48 59.46
C SER A 551 -156.41 -30.44 58.09
#